data_AF-A0A523S227-F1
#
_entry.id   AF-A0A523S227-F1
#
_cell.length_a   1.000
_cell.length_b   1.000
_cell.length_c   1.000
_cell.angle_alpha   90.00
_cell.angle_beta   90.00
_cell.angle_gamma   90.00
#
_symmetry.space_group_name_H-M   'P 1'
#
loop_
_entity.id
_entity.type
_entity.pdbx_description
1 polymer ?
#
loop_
_entity_poly.entity_id
_entity_poly.type
_entity_poly.pdbx_seq_one_letter_code
_entity_poly.pdbx_strand_id
1 'polypeptide(L)'
;MSSHYPDYQLYLDHVSSAEIVRNNITSGYRGIGGEMIMSTIRNCYFNSYSETSLELAVNEDNTVEQCTFRQLGVGNPASSRGIFIHQGMKLNDLSMSIKQCEFFGFGIHSSGYIGKLLINQCSIINSINYGVKLDDMNGSLEVSDNTIINAAQYGIEINSNTHGVYIHRNVIRNCITGIEVLSNQNIICSNDASECSVGINLSPSSTDSEVYYNRIWNNSVNNGQDSGFTNIWDDNNSRGNFWDDYSGIGVYNVSGIAESVDRWPVALEWDPPQIQTISPIVFNETDTNRVVRVHASDLTPSSYYVYVNEELLFSNNWTSNVILVDVSHLQFGVYNFTIVLFDMNNNYVMKSVTLTILQISPTTSTTGTGPLDSTILYILAGGGVLVILIAVIVIIKRR
;
A
#
# COMPACT_ATOMS: atom_id res chain seq x y z
N MET A 1 45.35 -9.24 10.92
CA MET A 1 45.84 -9.04 9.54
C MET A 1 46.64 -10.27 9.15
N SER A 2 46.03 -11.19 8.41
CA SER A 2 46.73 -12.32 7.80
C SER A 2 47.37 -11.85 6.50
N SER A 3 48.63 -12.20 6.26
CA SER A 3 49.36 -11.88 5.01
C SER A 3 48.90 -12.70 3.80
N HIS A 4 47.87 -13.54 3.94
CA HIS A 4 47.47 -14.51 2.91
C HIS A 4 46.53 -13.97 1.83
N TYR A 5 45.99 -12.75 1.95
CA TYR A 5 45.06 -12.20 0.97
C TYR A 5 45.42 -10.75 0.61
N PRO A 6 46.37 -10.53 -0.33
CA PRO A 6 46.87 -9.19 -0.67
C PRO A 6 45.81 -8.30 -1.33
N ASP A 7 44.68 -8.87 -1.75
CA ASP A 7 43.64 -8.17 -2.53
C ASP A 7 42.62 -7.42 -1.66
N TYR A 8 42.58 -7.66 -0.35
CA TYR A 8 41.63 -7.03 0.58
C TYR A 8 42.28 -5.92 1.41
N GLN A 9 41.53 -4.83 1.63
CA GLN A 9 41.95 -3.80 2.58
C GLN A 9 41.88 -4.29 4.03
N LEU A 10 40.89 -5.13 4.35
CA LEU A 10 40.76 -5.81 5.64
C LEU A 10 40.21 -7.22 5.41
N TYR A 11 40.96 -8.22 5.86
CA TYR A 11 40.51 -9.61 5.87
C TYR A 11 40.31 -10.10 7.32
N LEU A 12 39.08 -10.51 7.64
CA LEU A 12 38.69 -11.05 8.94
C LEU A 12 38.60 -12.57 8.85
N ASP A 13 39.64 -13.24 9.33
CA ASP A 13 39.78 -14.69 9.24
C ASP A 13 39.30 -15.35 10.55
N HIS A 14 38.26 -16.19 10.48
CA HIS A 14 37.71 -16.95 11.62
C HIS A 14 37.38 -16.11 12.86
N VAL A 15 36.83 -14.90 12.66
CA VAL A 15 36.48 -14.01 13.78
C VAL A 15 35.12 -14.42 14.34
N SER A 16 35.05 -14.74 15.63
CA SER A 16 33.85 -15.21 16.33
C SER A 16 32.74 -14.15 16.46
N SER A 17 33.11 -12.88 16.41
CA SER A 17 32.19 -11.74 16.40
C SER A 17 32.97 -10.50 16.01
N ALA A 18 32.43 -9.69 15.10
CA ALA A 18 33.00 -8.38 14.78
C ALA A 18 31.91 -7.32 14.73
N GLU A 19 32.19 -6.15 15.31
CA GLU A 19 31.37 -4.96 15.12
C GLU A 19 32.19 -3.91 14.37
N ILE A 20 31.75 -3.55 13.16
CA ILE A 20 32.40 -2.54 12.33
C ILE A 20 31.44 -1.35 12.21
N VAL A 21 31.82 -0.22 12.82
CA VAL A 21 30.94 0.95 12.94
C VAL A 21 31.66 2.21 12.44
N ARG A 22 31.01 3.00 11.56
CA ARG A 22 31.51 4.31 11.12
C ARG A 22 32.90 4.30 10.49
N ASN A 23 33.18 3.27 9.69
CA ASN A 23 34.43 3.18 8.95
C ASN A 23 34.29 3.73 7.53
N ASN A 24 35.37 4.31 7.00
CA ASN A 24 35.49 4.69 5.61
C ASN A 24 36.57 3.82 4.96
N ILE A 25 36.15 2.98 4.02
CA ILE A 25 36.93 1.91 3.43
C ILE A 25 37.07 2.23 1.95
N THR A 26 38.30 2.33 1.48
CA THR A 26 38.62 2.67 0.09
C THR A 26 39.59 1.65 -0.44
N SER A 27 39.11 0.77 -1.32
CA SER A 27 39.89 -0.34 -1.86
C SER A 27 40.07 -0.24 -3.37
N GLY A 28 41.27 -0.54 -3.85
CA GLY A 28 41.56 -0.66 -5.28
C GLY A 28 40.88 -1.88 -5.93
N TYR A 29 40.74 -2.99 -5.18
CA TYR A 29 40.19 -4.24 -5.72
C TYR A 29 39.08 -4.82 -4.83
N ARG A 30 39.39 -5.28 -3.61
CA ARG A 30 38.40 -5.76 -2.62
C ARG A 30 38.47 -4.97 -1.32
N GLY A 31 37.30 -4.63 -0.76
CA GLY A 31 37.20 -3.85 0.48
C GLY A 31 37.43 -4.72 1.71
N ILE A 32 36.34 -5.14 2.35
CA ILE A 32 36.40 -6.12 3.44
C ILE A 32 36.11 -7.51 2.88
N GLY A 33 36.88 -8.50 3.30
CA GLY A 33 36.58 -9.91 3.12
C GLY A 33 36.67 -10.66 4.44
N GLY A 34 36.01 -11.80 4.55
CA GLY A 34 36.26 -12.67 5.69
C GLY A 34 35.27 -13.81 5.88
N GLU A 35 35.76 -14.81 6.58
CA GLU A 35 34.97 -15.87 7.20
C GLU A 35 34.54 -15.39 8.57
N MET A 36 33.41 -14.68 8.61
CA MET A 36 32.90 -14.00 9.79
C MET A 36 31.77 -14.81 10.43
N ILE A 37 31.94 -15.03 11.74
CA ILE A 37 30.91 -15.57 12.62
C ILE A 37 30.32 -14.37 13.39
N MET A 38 28.99 -14.23 13.42
CA MET A 38 28.25 -13.19 14.15
C MET A 38 28.77 -11.75 14.00
N SER A 39 28.77 -11.20 12.78
CA SER A 39 29.25 -9.85 12.54
C SER A 39 28.14 -8.84 12.26
N THR A 40 28.28 -7.66 12.85
CA THR A 40 27.43 -6.49 12.60
C THR A 40 28.28 -5.40 11.95
N ILE A 41 27.94 -5.04 10.72
CA ILE A 41 28.57 -3.93 9.98
C ILE A 41 27.52 -2.84 9.85
N ARG A 42 27.76 -1.68 10.45
CA ARG A 42 26.77 -0.61 10.46
C ARG A 42 27.35 0.77 10.24
N ASN A 43 26.60 1.65 9.59
CA ASN A 43 27.00 3.05 9.39
C ASN A 43 28.37 3.19 8.71
N CYS A 44 28.75 2.26 7.82
CA CYS A 44 30.05 2.26 7.14
C CYS A 44 29.92 2.77 5.70
N TYR A 45 31.02 3.35 5.19
CA TYR A 45 31.11 3.90 3.84
C TYR A 45 32.19 3.13 3.07
N PHE A 46 31.80 2.48 1.98
CA PHE A 46 32.68 1.66 1.15
C PHE A 46 32.83 2.28 -0.22
N ASN A 47 34.07 2.56 -0.63
CA ASN A 47 34.43 2.98 -1.96
C ASN A 47 35.30 1.92 -2.61
N SER A 48 34.85 1.32 -3.70
CA SER A 48 35.62 0.30 -4.42
C SER A 48 35.72 0.63 -5.90
N TYR A 49 36.86 0.31 -6.52
CA TYR A 49 37.11 0.62 -7.93
C TYR A 49 36.67 -0.47 -8.91
N SER A 50 36.65 -1.77 -8.55
CA SER A 50 36.53 -2.79 -9.61
C SER A 50 35.80 -4.10 -9.33
N GLU A 51 35.81 -4.67 -8.11
CA GLU A 51 35.14 -5.96 -7.88
C GLU A 51 34.17 -5.92 -6.71
N THR A 52 34.61 -6.24 -5.50
CA THR A 52 33.72 -6.48 -4.37
C THR A 52 33.99 -5.48 -3.25
N SER A 53 32.99 -4.70 -2.84
CA SER A 53 33.18 -3.76 -1.71
C SER A 53 33.17 -4.49 -0.36
N LEU A 54 32.27 -5.46 -0.21
CA LEU A 54 32.15 -6.30 0.98
C LEU A 54 31.89 -7.74 0.58
N GLU A 55 32.79 -8.63 0.96
CA GLU A 55 32.68 -10.08 0.76
C GLU A 55 32.48 -10.78 2.10
N LEU A 56 31.39 -11.54 2.22
CA LEU A 56 31.02 -12.24 3.42
C LEU A 56 30.85 -13.73 3.13
N ALA A 57 31.69 -14.56 3.74
CA ALA A 57 31.40 -15.97 3.89
C ALA A 57 30.58 -16.15 5.16
N VAL A 58 29.29 -16.50 5.00
CA VAL A 58 28.34 -16.54 6.12
C VAL A 58 28.53 -17.84 6.89
N ASN A 59 29.07 -17.75 8.09
CA ASN A 59 29.21 -18.89 9.00
C ASN A 59 28.23 -18.88 10.17
N GLU A 60 27.63 -17.72 10.52
CA GLU A 60 26.53 -17.55 11.50
C GLU A 60 25.70 -16.28 11.18
N ASP A 61 24.91 -15.77 12.15
CA ASP A 61 24.03 -14.60 12.03
C ASP A 61 24.79 -13.30 11.72
N ASN A 62 24.71 -12.82 10.47
CA ASN A 62 25.40 -11.60 10.04
C ASN A 62 24.40 -10.49 9.67
N THR A 63 24.75 -9.23 9.99
CA THR A 63 23.93 -8.05 9.66
C THR A 63 24.78 -6.94 9.05
N VAL A 64 24.32 -6.39 7.93
CA VAL A 64 24.84 -5.18 7.30
C VAL A 64 23.71 -4.16 7.26
N GLU A 65 23.84 -3.06 8.00
CA GLU A 65 22.79 -2.05 8.11
C GLU A 65 23.31 -0.63 7.89
N GLN A 66 22.52 0.24 7.26
CA GLN A 66 22.82 1.68 7.16
C GLN A 66 24.20 1.95 6.56
N CYS A 67 24.65 1.12 5.62
CA CYS A 67 25.94 1.26 4.96
C CYS A 67 25.77 1.81 3.56
N THR A 68 26.76 2.56 3.07
CA THR A 68 26.78 3.08 1.70
C THR A 68 27.93 2.43 0.93
N PHE A 69 27.63 1.95 -0.28
CA PHE A 69 28.56 1.30 -1.19
C PHE A 69 28.62 2.11 -2.49
N ARG A 70 29.80 2.61 -2.85
CA ARG A 70 29.99 3.43 -4.04
C ARG A 70 31.07 2.87 -4.93
N GLN A 71 30.73 2.65 -6.20
CA GLN A 71 31.71 2.33 -7.22
C GLN A 71 32.41 3.60 -7.70
N LEU A 72 33.74 3.63 -7.62
CA LEU A 72 34.55 4.78 -8.05
C LEU A 72 35.09 4.67 -9.48
N GLY A 73 34.97 3.50 -10.13
CA GLY A 73 35.56 3.22 -11.44
C GLY A 73 34.66 2.41 -12.36
N VAL A 74 35.06 2.30 -13.63
CA VAL A 74 34.40 1.41 -14.61
C VAL A 74 34.98 0.01 -14.43
N GLY A 75 34.54 -0.68 -13.38
CA GLY A 75 34.94 -2.06 -13.12
C GLY A 75 34.45 -3.01 -14.22
N ASN A 76 34.93 -4.25 -14.21
CA ASN A 76 34.36 -5.29 -15.06
C ASN A 76 32.88 -5.49 -14.66
N PRO A 77 31.91 -5.29 -15.57
CA PRO A 77 30.49 -5.46 -15.27
C PRO A 77 30.14 -6.85 -14.74
N ALA A 78 30.88 -7.88 -15.15
CA ALA A 78 30.62 -9.25 -14.76
C ALA A 78 31.02 -9.56 -13.31
N SER A 79 31.96 -8.82 -12.72
CA SER A 79 32.48 -9.10 -11.36
C SER A 79 32.22 -7.98 -10.34
N SER A 80 31.67 -6.84 -10.75
CA SER A 80 31.39 -5.73 -9.83
C SER A 80 30.18 -6.01 -8.94
N ARG A 81 30.43 -6.15 -7.63
CA ARG A 81 29.48 -6.48 -6.57
C ARG A 81 29.65 -5.50 -5.42
N GLY A 82 28.55 -4.96 -4.90
CA GLY A 82 28.59 -4.13 -3.69
C GLY A 82 28.85 -5.03 -2.51
N ILE A 83 27.86 -5.89 -2.24
CA ILE A 83 28.00 -6.99 -1.32
C ILE A 83 28.01 -8.29 -2.13
N PHE A 84 29.01 -9.12 -1.89
CA PHE A 84 29.03 -10.51 -2.31
C PHE A 84 28.92 -11.40 -1.08
N ILE A 85 27.81 -12.14 -1.00
CA ILE A 85 27.63 -13.18 0.00
C ILE A 85 27.92 -14.49 -0.70
N HIS A 86 28.81 -15.31 -0.13
CA HIS A 86 29.05 -16.64 -0.64
C HIS A 86 28.97 -17.66 0.48
N GLN A 87 28.81 -18.92 0.07
CA GLN A 87 28.64 -20.06 0.94
C GLN A 87 29.71 -20.12 2.04
N GLY A 88 29.28 -20.13 3.31
CA GLY A 88 29.99 -20.76 4.43
C GLY A 88 29.47 -22.19 4.65
N MET A 89 29.95 -22.89 5.68
CA MET A 89 29.62 -24.31 5.92
C MET A 89 28.09 -24.56 5.90
N LYS A 90 27.65 -25.69 5.29
CA LYS A 90 26.23 -26.10 5.21
C LYS A 90 25.59 -26.26 6.59
N LEU A 91 25.10 -25.17 7.16
CA LEU A 91 24.32 -25.14 8.38
C LEU A 91 22.96 -24.55 8.07
N ASN A 92 21.90 -25.24 8.49
CA ASN A 92 20.51 -24.87 8.15
C ASN A 92 20.02 -23.60 8.88
N ASP A 93 20.76 -23.11 9.86
CA ASP A 93 20.34 -22.03 10.76
C ASP A 93 21.06 -20.69 10.49
N LEU A 94 21.74 -20.55 9.35
CA LEU A 94 22.46 -19.31 9.01
C LEU A 94 21.48 -18.19 8.64
N SER A 95 21.50 -17.07 9.36
CA SER A 95 20.78 -15.86 8.94
C SER A 95 21.70 -14.74 8.48
N MET A 96 21.30 -14.05 7.41
CA MET A 96 21.97 -12.86 6.92
C MET A 96 20.93 -11.78 6.68
N SER A 97 21.22 -10.54 7.09
CA SER A 97 20.36 -9.41 6.77
C SER A 97 21.13 -8.21 6.24
N ILE A 98 20.62 -7.63 5.14
CA ILE A 98 21.10 -6.38 4.56
C ILE A 98 19.94 -5.39 4.64
N LYS A 99 20.10 -4.32 5.41
CA LYS A 99 19.02 -3.37 5.72
C LYS A 99 19.41 -1.92 5.49
N GLN A 100 18.53 -1.11 4.92
CA GLN A 100 18.74 0.36 4.90
C GLN A 100 20.08 0.78 4.27
N CYS A 101 20.57 0.00 3.32
CA CYS A 101 21.86 0.25 2.66
C CYS A 101 21.66 0.99 1.34
N GLU A 102 22.65 1.79 0.96
CA GLU A 102 22.66 2.51 -0.30
C GLU A 102 23.77 1.98 -1.21
N PHE A 103 23.45 1.72 -2.47
CA PHE A 103 24.39 1.21 -3.46
C PHE A 103 24.37 2.09 -4.70
N PHE A 104 25.55 2.55 -5.12
CA PHE A 104 25.74 3.37 -6.31
C PHE A 104 26.76 2.69 -7.24
N GLY A 105 26.29 2.19 -8.38
CA GLY A 105 27.13 1.43 -9.33
C GLY A 105 27.18 -0.08 -9.07
N PHE A 106 26.77 -0.51 -7.88
CA PHE A 106 26.88 -1.88 -7.41
C PHE A 106 25.52 -2.54 -7.15
N GLY A 107 25.46 -3.86 -7.31
CA GLY A 107 24.36 -4.69 -6.85
C GLY A 107 24.69 -5.50 -5.60
N ILE A 108 23.71 -6.25 -5.11
CA ILE A 108 23.87 -7.30 -4.11
C ILE A 108 23.89 -8.64 -4.84
N HIS A 109 24.91 -9.45 -4.60
CA HIS A 109 24.98 -10.81 -5.10
C HIS A 109 25.08 -11.76 -3.92
N SER A 110 24.12 -12.65 -3.78
CA SER A 110 24.19 -13.74 -2.80
C SER A 110 24.23 -15.06 -3.53
N SER A 111 25.20 -15.90 -3.17
CA SER A 111 25.42 -17.21 -3.76
C SER A 111 25.58 -18.31 -2.71
N GLY A 112 25.04 -19.49 -3.00
CA GLY A 112 25.17 -20.67 -2.16
C GLY A 112 24.17 -20.78 -1.02
N TYR A 113 24.36 -21.79 -0.18
CA TYR A 113 23.38 -22.16 0.84
C TYR A 113 23.37 -21.18 2.03
N ILE A 114 22.25 -20.46 2.21
CA ILE A 114 21.98 -19.59 3.35
C ILE A 114 20.58 -19.92 3.88
N GLY A 115 20.48 -20.37 5.12
CA GLY A 115 19.21 -20.79 5.73
C GLY A 115 18.15 -19.68 5.74
N LYS A 116 18.56 -18.43 5.96
CA LYS A 116 17.71 -17.25 5.91
C LYS A 116 18.46 -16.03 5.35
N LEU A 117 17.91 -15.39 4.34
CA LEU A 117 18.41 -14.11 3.81
C LEU A 117 17.29 -13.08 3.78
N LEU A 118 17.52 -11.91 4.37
CA LEU A 118 16.61 -10.76 4.28
C LEU A 118 17.36 -9.57 3.68
N ILE A 119 16.96 -9.15 2.48
CA ILE A 119 17.41 -7.90 1.84
C ILE A 119 16.24 -6.93 1.89
N ASN A 120 16.30 -5.90 2.74
CA ASN A 120 15.19 -4.96 2.86
C ASN A 120 15.55 -3.49 3.01
N GLN A 121 14.64 -2.61 2.59
CA GLN A 121 14.77 -1.16 2.72
C GLN A 121 16.06 -0.59 2.10
N CYS A 122 16.64 -1.26 1.09
CA CYS A 122 17.86 -0.80 0.42
C CYS A 122 17.53 0.07 -0.80
N SER A 123 18.43 1.01 -1.12
CA SER A 123 18.39 1.80 -2.35
C SER A 123 19.56 1.39 -3.25
N ILE A 124 19.27 0.86 -4.43
CA ILE A 124 20.26 0.35 -5.39
C ILE A 124 20.12 1.11 -6.70
N ILE A 125 21.10 1.94 -7.03
CA ILE A 125 21.02 2.90 -8.14
C ILE A 125 22.20 2.72 -9.09
N ASN A 126 21.89 2.70 -10.39
CA ASN A 126 22.87 2.63 -11.49
C ASN A 126 23.76 1.38 -11.40
N SER A 127 23.23 0.23 -10.97
CA SER A 127 24.01 -1.01 -10.96
C SER A 127 24.38 -1.43 -12.38
N ILE A 128 25.63 -1.79 -12.61
CA ILE A 128 26.13 -2.11 -13.95
C ILE A 128 25.73 -3.50 -14.47
N ASN A 129 25.02 -4.29 -13.65
CA ASN A 129 24.48 -5.58 -14.06
C ASN A 129 23.09 -5.79 -13.44
N TYR A 130 23.04 -6.18 -12.17
CA TYR A 130 21.80 -6.47 -11.44
C TYR A 130 21.66 -5.61 -10.18
N GLY A 131 20.44 -5.29 -9.78
CA GLY A 131 20.20 -4.72 -8.44
C GLY A 131 20.44 -5.78 -7.37
N VAL A 132 19.69 -6.88 -7.43
CA VAL A 132 19.84 -8.04 -6.55
C VAL A 132 19.94 -9.32 -7.40
N LYS A 133 20.94 -10.16 -7.13
CA LYS A 133 21.07 -11.49 -7.72
C LYS A 133 21.15 -12.55 -6.64
N LEU A 134 20.28 -13.57 -6.74
CA LEU A 134 20.25 -14.72 -5.85
C LEU A 134 20.58 -16.00 -6.63
N ASP A 135 21.68 -16.67 -6.26
CA ASP A 135 22.25 -17.79 -7.00
C ASP A 135 22.51 -19.03 -6.12
N ASP A 136 22.12 -20.22 -6.58
CA ASP A 136 22.30 -21.48 -5.84
C ASP A 136 21.85 -21.45 -4.35
N MET A 137 20.77 -20.73 -4.02
CA MET A 137 20.34 -20.56 -2.63
C MET A 137 19.10 -21.37 -2.27
N ASN A 138 19.07 -21.90 -1.04
CA ASN A 138 17.88 -22.57 -0.51
C ASN A 138 17.67 -22.10 0.93
N GLY A 139 16.43 -21.82 1.32
CA GLY A 139 16.11 -21.34 2.67
C GLY A 139 14.92 -20.40 2.68
N SER A 140 14.79 -19.62 3.75
CA SER A 140 13.83 -18.52 3.87
C SER A 140 14.44 -17.25 3.27
N LEU A 141 14.11 -16.97 2.02
CA LEU A 141 14.71 -15.89 1.23
C LEU A 141 13.68 -14.78 1.01
N GLU A 142 13.99 -13.56 1.45
CA GLU A 142 13.10 -12.41 1.32
C GLU A 142 13.83 -11.20 0.74
N VAL A 143 13.24 -10.62 -0.30
CA VAL A 143 13.68 -9.35 -0.91
C VAL A 143 12.52 -8.38 -0.85
N SER A 144 12.58 -7.40 0.06
CA SER A 144 11.43 -6.56 0.36
C SER A 144 11.69 -5.08 0.58
N ASP A 145 10.72 -4.24 0.25
CA ASP A 145 10.78 -2.79 0.55
C ASP A 145 12.02 -2.08 -0.05
N ASN A 146 12.62 -2.61 -1.14
CA ASN A 146 13.80 -2.02 -1.79
C ASN A 146 13.43 -1.08 -2.95
N THR A 147 14.30 -0.12 -3.24
CA THR A 147 14.21 0.73 -4.44
C THR A 147 15.40 0.42 -5.36
N ILE A 148 15.13 -0.08 -6.56
CA ILE A 148 16.13 -0.48 -7.55
C ILE A 148 15.91 0.32 -8.84
N ILE A 149 16.86 1.15 -9.22
CA ILE A 149 16.72 2.07 -10.34
C ILE A 149 17.95 1.99 -11.24
N ASN A 150 17.73 1.90 -12.56
CA ASN A 150 18.78 1.89 -13.58
C ASN A 150 19.77 0.71 -13.42
N ALA A 151 19.29 -0.50 -13.11
CA ALA A 151 20.14 -1.68 -13.22
C ALA A 151 20.29 -2.06 -14.69
N ALA A 152 21.52 -2.19 -15.17
CA ALA A 152 21.81 -2.32 -16.60
C ALA A 152 21.20 -3.57 -17.26
N GLN A 153 20.97 -4.64 -16.50
CA GLN A 153 20.28 -5.85 -16.96
C GLN A 153 19.02 -6.11 -16.13
N TYR A 154 19.19 -6.55 -14.87
CA TYR A 154 18.08 -7.06 -14.06
C TYR A 154 17.86 -6.19 -12.82
N GLY A 155 16.62 -5.82 -12.51
CA GLY A 155 16.34 -5.26 -11.18
C GLY A 155 16.62 -6.31 -10.11
N ILE A 156 15.91 -7.44 -10.21
CA ILE A 156 16.10 -8.63 -9.38
C ILE A 156 16.24 -9.86 -10.31
N GLU A 157 17.25 -10.69 -10.08
CA GLU A 157 17.51 -11.93 -10.82
C GLU A 157 17.56 -13.12 -9.86
N ILE A 158 16.70 -14.12 -10.09
CA ILE A 158 16.66 -15.38 -9.33
C ILE A 158 17.09 -16.53 -10.25
N ASN A 159 18.26 -17.11 -9.99
CA ASN A 159 18.80 -18.21 -10.80
C ASN A 159 18.12 -19.54 -10.52
N SER A 160 18.25 -20.49 -11.46
CA SER A 160 17.48 -21.74 -11.53
C SER A 160 17.57 -22.67 -10.32
N ASN A 161 18.62 -22.56 -9.50
CA ASN A 161 18.79 -23.38 -8.31
C ASN A 161 18.35 -22.68 -7.01
N THR A 162 17.71 -21.50 -7.14
CA THR A 162 17.24 -20.69 -6.01
C THR A 162 15.73 -20.76 -5.86
N HIS A 163 15.21 -21.45 -4.84
CA HIS A 163 13.77 -21.70 -4.70
C HIS A 163 13.15 -20.99 -3.50
N GLY A 164 11.84 -20.77 -3.53
CA GLY A 164 11.10 -20.31 -2.34
C GLY A 164 11.34 -18.83 -1.99
N VAL A 165 11.68 -18.00 -2.97
CA VAL A 165 11.97 -16.57 -2.72
C VAL A 165 10.67 -15.78 -2.58
N TYR A 166 10.57 -14.99 -1.52
CA TYR A 166 9.47 -14.04 -1.33
C TYR A 166 9.91 -12.62 -1.71
N ILE A 167 9.40 -12.11 -2.83
CA ILE A 167 9.76 -10.82 -3.41
C ILE A 167 8.56 -9.88 -3.30
N HIS A 168 8.64 -8.86 -2.43
CA HIS A 168 7.49 -7.97 -2.25
C HIS A 168 7.78 -6.53 -1.85
N ARG A 169 6.90 -5.62 -2.26
CA ARG A 169 6.98 -4.18 -1.95
C ARG A 169 8.27 -3.51 -2.47
N ASN A 170 8.86 -4.05 -3.54
CA ASN A 170 10.00 -3.41 -4.19
C ASN A 170 9.53 -2.43 -5.26
N VAL A 171 10.27 -1.34 -5.46
CA VAL A 171 10.11 -0.40 -6.58
C VAL A 171 11.28 -0.59 -7.53
N ILE A 172 11.01 -1.03 -8.76
CA ILE A 172 12.02 -1.44 -9.74
C ILE A 172 11.76 -0.68 -11.03
N ARG A 173 12.74 0.15 -11.45
CA ARG A 173 12.59 1.01 -12.63
C ARG A 173 13.79 1.04 -13.56
N ASN A 174 13.50 1.25 -14.85
CA ASN A 174 14.50 1.50 -15.89
C ASN A 174 15.59 0.41 -15.96
N CYS A 175 15.15 -0.85 -15.97
CA CYS A 175 16.02 -2.03 -16.14
C CYS A 175 15.73 -2.69 -17.51
N ILE A 176 16.56 -3.61 -17.99
CA ILE A 176 16.16 -4.45 -19.13
C ILE A 176 14.98 -5.32 -18.67
N THR A 177 15.16 -6.10 -17.63
CA THR A 177 14.05 -6.81 -16.97
C THR A 177 13.94 -6.35 -15.52
N GLY A 178 12.73 -6.03 -15.07
CA GLY A 178 12.49 -5.64 -13.68
C GLY A 178 12.77 -6.80 -12.72
N ILE A 179 12.03 -7.90 -12.87
CA ILE A 179 12.22 -9.13 -12.10
C ILE A 179 12.35 -10.32 -13.07
N GLU A 180 13.50 -10.99 -13.05
CA GLU A 180 13.78 -12.21 -13.82
C GLU A 180 13.81 -13.42 -12.88
N VAL A 181 13.00 -14.44 -13.19
CA VAL A 181 12.90 -15.66 -12.39
C VAL A 181 13.14 -16.89 -13.24
N LEU A 182 14.27 -17.56 -13.00
CA LEU A 182 14.66 -18.82 -13.64
C LEU A 182 14.31 -20.04 -12.77
N SER A 183 13.65 -19.85 -11.63
CA SER A 183 13.50 -20.86 -10.58
C SER A 183 12.05 -21.07 -10.14
N ASN A 184 11.86 -21.95 -9.15
CA ASN A 184 10.53 -22.46 -8.80
C ASN A 184 10.06 -22.02 -7.41
N GLN A 185 8.74 -22.10 -7.21
CA GLN A 185 8.09 -21.90 -5.91
C GLN A 185 8.29 -20.50 -5.32
N ASN A 186 8.39 -19.48 -6.17
CA ASN A 186 8.57 -18.11 -5.74
C ASN A 186 7.22 -17.41 -5.53
N ILE A 187 7.18 -16.44 -4.62
CA ILE A 187 6.02 -15.56 -4.45
C ILE A 187 6.47 -14.14 -4.77
N ILE A 188 5.86 -13.55 -5.79
CA ILE A 188 6.19 -12.22 -6.31
C ILE A 188 4.95 -11.36 -6.17
N CYS A 189 4.90 -10.51 -5.14
CA CYS A 189 3.69 -9.73 -4.90
C CYS A 189 3.91 -8.30 -4.41
N SER A 190 2.94 -7.42 -4.67
CA SER A 190 3.01 -6.01 -4.21
C SER A 190 4.24 -5.23 -4.70
N ASN A 191 4.87 -5.63 -5.81
CA ASN A 191 6.00 -4.87 -6.40
C ASN A 191 5.49 -3.82 -7.38
N ASP A 192 6.27 -2.77 -7.62
CA ASP A 192 6.09 -1.79 -8.69
C ASP A 192 7.23 -1.99 -9.70
N ALA A 193 6.92 -2.59 -10.85
CA ALA A 193 7.87 -2.89 -11.92
C ALA A 193 7.52 -2.06 -13.16
N SER A 194 8.31 -1.02 -13.41
CA SER A 194 7.98 -0.04 -14.44
C SER A 194 9.17 0.47 -15.25
N GLU A 195 8.90 1.07 -16.40
CA GLU A 195 9.92 1.68 -17.27
C GLU A 195 11.02 0.68 -17.71
N CYS A 196 10.77 -0.63 -17.65
CA CYS A 196 11.72 -1.64 -18.08
C CYS A 196 11.48 -2.06 -19.53
N SER A 197 12.33 -2.93 -20.09
CA SER A 197 11.96 -3.65 -21.32
C SER A 197 10.86 -4.67 -21.02
N VAL A 198 11.09 -5.51 -20.03
CA VAL A 198 10.09 -6.44 -19.48
C VAL A 198 9.90 -6.16 -17.98
N GLY A 199 8.66 -6.04 -17.51
CA GLY A 199 8.39 -5.79 -16.09
C GLY A 199 8.75 -6.99 -15.22
N ILE A 200 8.03 -8.11 -15.41
CA ILE A 200 8.28 -9.39 -14.73
C ILE A 200 8.38 -10.50 -15.77
N ASN A 201 9.45 -11.30 -15.73
CA ASN A 201 9.68 -12.42 -16.65
C ASN A 201 9.92 -13.72 -15.88
N LEU A 202 9.09 -14.73 -16.16
CA LEU A 202 9.25 -16.11 -15.70
C LEU A 202 9.84 -16.92 -16.85
N SER A 203 11.10 -17.36 -16.69
CA SER A 203 11.84 -18.06 -17.75
C SER A 203 11.35 -19.51 -17.92
N PRO A 204 11.76 -20.23 -18.98
CA PRO A 204 11.27 -21.59 -19.25
C PRO A 204 11.49 -22.64 -18.15
N SER A 205 12.42 -22.40 -17.23
CA SER A 205 12.68 -23.28 -16.09
C SER A 205 11.83 -22.96 -14.86
N SER A 206 11.10 -21.82 -14.84
CA SER A 206 10.26 -21.40 -13.73
C SER A 206 9.01 -22.25 -13.61
N THR A 207 8.79 -22.84 -12.43
CA THR A 207 7.54 -23.54 -12.10
C THR A 207 6.94 -23.17 -10.77
N ASP A 208 5.63 -23.39 -10.63
CA ASP A 208 4.89 -23.29 -9.37
C ASP A 208 5.09 -21.95 -8.62
N SER A 209 5.34 -20.86 -9.36
CA SER A 209 5.48 -19.52 -8.78
C SER A 209 4.16 -18.74 -8.83
N GLU A 210 3.94 -17.89 -7.84
CA GLU A 210 2.75 -17.03 -7.71
C GLU A 210 3.11 -15.56 -7.95
N VAL A 211 2.41 -14.89 -8.86
CA VAL A 211 2.64 -13.48 -9.22
C VAL A 211 1.34 -12.70 -9.06
N TYR A 212 1.19 -11.92 -8.00
CA TYR A 212 -0.08 -11.22 -7.74
C TYR A 212 0.11 -9.85 -7.09
N TYR A 213 -0.88 -8.96 -7.24
CA TYR A 213 -0.90 -7.64 -6.63
C TYR A 213 0.30 -6.74 -6.99
N ASN A 214 1.00 -7.03 -8.08
CA ASN A 214 2.08 -6.19 -8.58
C ASN A 214 1.49 -5.08 -9.46
N ARG A 215 2.09 -3.88 -9.44
CA ARG A 215 1.83 -2.81 -10.40
C ARG A 215 2.87 -2.89 -11.51
N ILE A 216 2.43 -3.23 -12.70
CA ILE A 216 3.31 -3.52 -13.84
C ILE A 216 2.92 -2.59 -14.98
N TRP A 217 3.78 -1.63 -15.31
CA TRP A 217 3.39 -0.55 -16.22
C TRP A 217 4.54 0.12 -16.96
N ASN A 218 4.22 0.72 -18.11
CA ASN A 218 5.14 1.47 -18.96
C ASN A 218 6.40 0.67 -19.32
N ASN A 219 6.26 -0.63 -19.54
CA ASN A 219 7.34 -1.48 -20.02
C ASN A 219 7.32 -1.54 -21.55
N SER A 220 8.50 -1.38 -22.16
CA SER A 220 8.60 -1.12 -23.61
C SER A 220 8.42 -2.34 -24.52
N VAL A 221 8.51 -3.56 -23.98
CA VAL A 221 8.29 -4.81 -24.72
C VAL A 221 7.09 -5.58 -24.16
N ASN A 222 7.12 -5.95 -22.88
CA ASN A 222 6.04 -6.68 -22.21
C ASN A 222 5.91 -6.23 -20.75
N ASN A 223 4.70 -6.09 -20.24
CA ASN A 223 4.50 -5.92 -18.80
C ASN A 223 4.88 -7.20 -18.05
N GLY A 224 4.25 -8.31 -18.42
CA GLY A 224 4.51 -9.64 -17.88
C GLY A 224 4.85 -10.61 -18.99
N GLN A 225 5.81 -11.49 -18.75
CA GLN A 225 6.16 -12.57 -19.66
C GLN A 225 6.30 -13.89 -18.89
N ASP A 226 5.68 -14.94 -19.39
CA ASP A 226 5.73 -16.27 -18.81
C ASP A 226 6.01 -17.32 -19.89
N SER A 227 7.19 -17.92 -19.79
CA SER A 227 7.60 -19.05 -20.62
C SER A 227 7.74 -20.34 -19.82
N GLY A 228 7.45 -20.31 -18.52
CA GLY A 228 7.56 -21.44 -17.61
C GLY A 228 6.36 -22.37 -17.66
N PHE A 229 6.17 -23.14 -16.59
CA PHE A 229 5.06 -24.09 -16.45
C PHE A 229 4.41 -23.92 -15.08
N THR A 230 3.10 -24.16 -14.97
CA THR A 230 2.34 -24.15 -13.69
C THR A 230 2.42 -22.88 -12.84
N ASN A 231 3.04 -21.81 -13.33
CA ASN A 231 3.02 -20.50 -12.68
C ASN A 231 1.59 -19.93 -12.72
N ILE A 232 1.24 -19.15 -11.70
CA ILE A 232 -0.05 -18.45 -11.63
C ILE A 232 0.17 -16.95 -11.48
N TRP A 233 -0.63 -16.15 -12.20
CA TRP A 233 -0.53 -14.70 -12.22
C TRP A 233 -1.63 -14.03 -11.39
N ASP A 234 -1.99 -14.67 -10.27
CA ASP A 234 -2.95 -14.19 -9.28
C ASP A 234 -2.81 -14.98 -7.96
N ASP A 235 -3.60 -14.62 -6.94
CA ASP A 235 -3.63 -15.27 -5.62
C ASP A 235 -4.54 -16.51 -5.56
N ASN A 236 -4.99 -17.01 -6.72
CA ASN A 236 -5.95 -18.11 -6.87
C ASN A 236 -7.28 -17.93 -6.10
N ASN A 237 -7.63 -16.70 -5.71
CA ASN A 237 -8.82 -16.43 -4.92
C ASN A 237 -9.61 -15.23 -5.46
N SER A 238 -9.01 -14.04 -5.46
CA SER A 238 -9.70 -12.79 -5.76
C SER A 238 -8.82 -11.64 -6.23
N ARG A 239 -7.50 -11.81 -6.31
CA ARG A 239 -6.55 -10.72 -6.57
C ARG A 239 -5.55 -11.10 -7.65
N GLY A 240 -5.53 -10.32 -8.72
CA GLY A 240 -4.50 -10.36 -9.76
C GLY A 240 -3.51 -9.22 -9.62
N ASN A 241 -2.88 -8.86 -10.73
CA ASN A 241 -1.95 -7.76 -10.88
C ASN A 241 -2.63 -6.54 -11.49
N PHE A 242 -1.97 -5.38 -11.36
CA PHE A 242 -2.38 -4.12 -11.95
C PHE A 242 -1.59 -3.87 -13.22
N TRP A 243 -2.29 -3.62 -14.32
CA TRP A 243 -1.75 -3.54 -15.66
C TRP A 243 -2.18 -2.22 -16.30
N ASP A 244 -1.24 -1.44 -16.84
CA ASP A 244 -1.56 -0.17 -17.51
C ASP A 244 -2.15 -0.35 -18.92
N ASP A 245 -1.97 -1.52 -19.52
CA ASP A 245 -2.48 -1.89 -20.83
C ASP A 245 -3.74 -2.79 -20.77
N TYR A 246 -4.25 -3.09 -19.57
CA TYR A 246 -5.47 -3.88 -19.42
C TYR A 246 -6.73 -3.06 -19.76
N SER A 247 -7.55 -3.61 -20.66
CA SER A 247 -8.77 -2.97 -21.14
C SER A 247 -9.91 -2.83 -20.11
N GLY A 248 -9.77 -3.43 -18.92
CA GLY A 248 -10.82 -3.47 -17.91
C GLY A 248 -11.86 -4.59 -18.11
N ILE A 249 -11.68 -5.47 -19.10
CA ILE A 249 -12.64 -6.54 -19.44
C ILE A 249 -11.95 -7.90 -19.56
N GLY A 250 -12.50 -8.92 -18.90
CA GLY A 250 -12.08 -10.31 -19.04
C GLY A 250 -10.82 -10.65 -18.24
N VAL A 251 -10.07 -11.66 -18.70
CA VAL A 251 -8.75 -12.01 -18.14
C VAL A 251 -7.65 -11.21 -18.85
N TYR A 252 -6.48 -11.10 -18.23
CA TYR A 252 -5.29 -10.54 -18.87
C TYR A 252 -4.40 -11.69 -19.32
N ASN A 253 -4.16 -11.79 -20.64
CA ASN A 253 -3.27 -12.79 -21.19
C ASN A 253 -1.83 -12.34 -20.99
N VAL A 254 -1.04 -13.13 -20.26
CA VAL A 254 0.37 -12.84 -20.04
C VAL A 254 1.16 -13.29 -21.26
N SER A 255 2.02 -12.43 -21.79
CA SER A 255 2.86 -12.75 -22.96
C SER A 255 3.74 -13.99 -22.70
N GLY A 256 4.08 -14.73 -23.74
CA GLY A 256 4.99 -15.88 -23.66
C GLY A 256 4.36 -17.19 -24.10
N ILE A 257 5.10 -18.30 -23.95
CA ILE A 257 4.68 -19.63 -24.46
C ILE A 257 3.85 -20.43 -23.46
N ALA A 258 3.76 -19.99 -22.20
CA ALA A 258 3.02 -20.69 -21.15
C ALA A 258 1.49 -20.56 -21.29
N GLU A 259 1.02 -19.62 -22.12
CA GLU A 259 -0.40 -19.24 -22.24
C GLU A 259 -1.01 -18.87 -20.88
N SER A 260 -0.18 -18.33 -19.97
CA SER A 260 -0.60 -17.92 -18.63
C SER A 260 -1.60 -16.77 -18.70
N VAL A 261 -2.53 -16.75 -17.76
CA VAL A 261 -3.52 -15.70 -17.60
C VAL A 261 -3.55 -15.22 -16.17
N ASP A 262 -3.70 -13.91 -16.00
CA ASP A 262 -4.16 -13.32 -14.76
C ASP A 262 -5.69 -13.30 -14.80
N ARG A 263 -6.33 -14.00 -13.85
CA ARG A 263 -7.79 -14.18 -13.81
C ARG A 263 -8.52 -13.03 -13.13
N TRP A 264 -7.81 -12.20 -12.36
CA TRP A 264 -8.38 -11.06 -11.65
C TRP A 264 -7.56 -9.78 -11.89
N PRO A 265 -7.30 -9.43 -13.16
CA PRO A 265 -6.49 -8.26 -13.49
C PRO A 265 -7.22 -6.99 -13.09
N VAL A 266 -6.44 -5.97 -12.71
CA VAL A 266 -6.93 -4.64 -12.40
C VAL A 266 -6.32 -3.65 -13.38
N ALA A 267 -7.13 -2.74 -13.94
CA ALA A 267 -6.60 -1.67 -14.77
C ALA A 267 -5.84 -0.69 -13.88
N LEU A 268 -4.60 -0.37 -14.24
CA LEU A 268 -3.84 0.66 -13.54
C LEU A 268 -4.37 2.03 -13.95
N GLU A 269 -4.81 2.83 -12.99
CA GLU A 269 -5.18 4.24 -13.20
C GLU A 269 -4.57 5.14 -12.12
N TRP A 270 -4.37 6.41 -12.48
CA TRP A 270 -3.79 7.43 -11.61
C TRP A 270 -4.82 8.49 -11.19
N ASP A 271 -6.00 8.46 -11.80
CA ASP A 271 -7.06 9.40 -11.50
C ASP A 271 -7.76 8.96 -10.21
N PRO A 272 -7.88 9.82 -9.19
CA PRO A 272 -8.63 9.49 -8.00
C PRO A 272 -10.13 9.41 -8.30
N PRO A 273 -10.92 8.77 -7.41
CA PRO A 273 -12.37 8.79 -7.54
C PRO A 273 -12.89 10.23 -7.62
N GLN A 274 -13.97 10.40 -8.36
CA GLN A 274 -14.63 11.70 -8.51
C GLN A 274 -15.94 11.70 -7.72
N ILE A 275 -16.12 12.74 -6.90
CA ILE A 275 -17.39 13.00 -6.19
C ILE A 275 -18.08 14.18 -6.88
N GLN A 276 -19.32 13.98 -7.35
CA GLN A 276 -20.12 15.09 -7.85
C GLN A 276 -20.41 16.08 -6.71
N THR A 277 -20.38 17.39 -7.00
CA THR A 277 -20.59 18.44 -5.99
C THR A 277 -21.78 18.16 -5.06
N ILE A 278 -21.50 18.01 -3.78
CA ILE A 278 -22.50 17.82 -2.72
C ILE A 278 -22.86 19.19 -2.15
N SER A 279 -24.14 19.56 -2.22
CA SER A 279 -24.67 20.78 -1.57
C SER A 279 -24.96 20.53 -0.08
N PRO A 280 -25.01 21.57 0.78
CA PRO A 280 -25.48 21.43 2.15
C PRO A 280 -26.77 20.61 2.24
N ILE A 281 -26.79 19.66 3.17
CA ILE A 281 -27.87 18.68 3.31
C ILE A 281 -28.74 19.11 4.48
N VAL A 282 -30.06 19.13 4.28
CA VAL A 282 -31.03 19.52 5.32
C VAL A 282 -32.13 18.47 5.41
N PHE A 283 -32.35 17.98 6.62
CA PHE A 283 -33.49 17.11 6.97
C PHE A 283 -34.29 17.72 8.11
N ASN A 284 -35.57 17.36 8.22
CA ASN A 284 -36.35 17.62 9.42
C ASN A 284 -36.21 16.47 10.41
N GLU A 285 -36.32 16.74 11.71
CA GLU A 285 -36.26 15.68 12.74
C GLU A 285 -37.37 14.62 12.60
N THR A 286 -38.49 14.95 11.95
CA THR A 286 -39.60 14.01 11.71
C THR A 286 -39.40 13.13 10.49
N ASP A 287 -38.33 13.36 9.70
CA ASP A 287 -38.04 12.53 8.55
C ASP A 287 -37.57 11.15 9.03
N THR A 288 -38.36 10.12 8.76
CA THR A 288 -38.08 8.74 9.20
C THR A 288 -37.09 7.99 8.33
N ASN A 289 -36.70 8.56 7.17
CA ASN A 289 -35.78 7.95 6.21
C ASN A 289 -34.81 9.01 5.68
N ARG A 290 -33.83 9.37 6.51
CA ARG A 290 -32.83 10.40 6.20
C ARG A 290 -31.62 9.72 5.57
N VAL A 291 -31.61 9.68 4.23
CA VAL A 291 -30.53 9.06 3.45
C VAL A 291 -29.80 10.11 2.65
N VAL A 292 -28.50 10.26 2.90
CA VAL A 292 -27.60 11.04 2.07
C VAL A 292 -27.28 10.24 0.81
N ARG A 293 -27.49 10.86 -0.36
CA ARG A 293 -27.10 10.28 -1.65
C ARG A 293 -25.83 10.97 -2.14
N VAL A 294 -24.77 10.20 -2.32
CA VAL A 294 -23.51 10.68 -2.90
C VAL A 294 -23.35 10.08 -4.28
N HIS A 295 -23.19 10.93 -5.29
CA HIS A 295 -22.88 10.50 -6.65
C HIS A 295 -21.37 10.49 -6.84
N ALA A 296 -20.84 9.34 -7.23
CA ALA A 296 -19.41 9.10 -7.40
C ALA A 296 -19.13 8.32 -8.70
N SER A 297 -17.91 8.42 -9.20
CA SER A 297 -17.46 7.66 -10.38
C SER A 297 -15.95 7.44 -10.32
N ASP A 298 -15.50 6.28 -10.76
CA ASP A 298 -14.11 5.84 -10.84
C ASP A 298 -14.04 4.61 -11.76
N LEU A 299 -12.89 4.32 -12.40
CA LEU A 299 -12.77 3.13 -13.25
C LEU A 299 -12.54 1.87 -12.41
N THR A 300 -11.95 2.00 -11.24
CA THR A 300 -11.57 0.91 -10.34
C THR A 300 -12.09 1.11 -8.90
N PRO A 301 -13.40 1.27 -8.68
CA PRO A 301 -13.93 1.61 -7.35
C PRO A 301 -13.65 0.51 -6.31
N SER A 302 -13.30 0.92 -5.08
CA SER A 302 -12.94 -0.01 -4.00
C SER A 302 -13.77 0.21 -2.73
N SER A 303 -13.42 1.17 -1.89
CA SER A 303 -14.01 1.35 -0.57
C SER A 303 -14.32 2.81 -0.24
N TYR A 304 -15.20 3.03 0.72
CA TYR A 304 -15.50 4.35 1.24
C TYR A 304 -15.66 4.36 2.75
N TYR A 305 -15.41 5.53 3.33
CA TYR A 305 -15.53 5.82 4.75
C TYR A 305 -16.36 7.09 4.92
N VAL A 306 -17.28 7.09 5.87
CA VAL A 306 -18.13 8.22 6.21
C VAL A 306 -17.86 8.63 7.65
N TYR A 307 -17.60 9.91 7.85
CA TYR A 307 -17.38 10.52 9.15
C TYR A 307 -18.44 11.57 9.45
N VAL A 308 -18.85 11.65 10.71
CA VAL A 308 -19.72 12.70 11.24
C VAL A 308 -19.00 13.35 12.42
N ASN A 309 -18.67 14.64 12.30
CA ASN A 309 -17.86 15.36 13.30
C ASN A 309 -16.53 14.63 13.63
N GLU A 310 -15.81 14.17 12.61
CA GLU A 310 -14.53 13.44 12.72
C GLU A 310 -14.64 12.00 13.28
N GLU A 311 -15.81 11.57 13.75
CA GLU A 311 -16.06 10.19 14.16
C GLU A 311 -16.48 9.32 12.97
N LEU A 312 -15.86 8.15 12.80
CA LEU A 312 -16.22 7.19 11.76
C LEU A 312 -17.64 6.66 12.03
N LEU A 313 -18.57 7.02 11.15
CA LEU A 313 -19.94 6.55 11.20
C LEU A 313 -20.09 5.19 10.48
N PHE A 314 -19.48 5.05 9.30
CA PHE A 314 -19.70 3.89 8.43
C PHE A 314 -18.54 3.66 7.46
N SER A 315 -18.32 2.41 7.05
CA SER A 315 -17.40 2.04 5.97
C SER A 315 -17.91 0.83 5.18
N ASN A 316 -17.77 0.83 3.86
CA ASN A 316 -18.12 -0.31 3.00
C ASN A 316 -17.39 -0.23 1.65
N ASN A 317 -17.53 -1.25 0.81
CA ASN A 317 -17.13 -1.20 -0.59
C ASN A 317 -18.14 -0.40 -1.41
N TRP A 318 -17.68 0.26 -2.47
CA TRP A 318 -18.56 0.89 -3.44
C TRP A 318 -18.27 0.32 -4.83
N THR A 319 -19.33 -0.06 -5.53
CA THR A 319 -19.29 -0.57 -6.91
C THR A 319 -20.33 0.13 -7.78
N SER A 320 -21.17 0.97 -7.18
CA SER A 320 -22.22 1.74 -7.85
C SER A 320 -21.88 3.22 -7.86
N ASN A 321 -22.34 3.92 -8.91
CA ASN A 321 -22.18 5.37 -9.04
C ASN A 321 -22.96 6.20 -8.01
N VAL A 322 -23.73 5.54 -7.13
CA VAL A 322 -24.52 6.15 -6.06
C VAL A 322 -24.25 5.41 -4.77
N ILE A 323 -23.83 6.15 -3.74
CA ILE A 323 -23.64 5.68 -2.38
C ILE A 323 -24.79 6.22 -1.52
N LEU A 324 -25.43 5.34 -0.76
CA LEU A 324 -26.55 5.67 0.12
C LEU A 324 -26.10 5.54 1.57
N VAL A 325 -26.14 6.64 2.30
CA VAL A 325 -25.73 6.69 3.71
C VAL A 325 -26.93 7.04 4.59
N ASP A 326 -27.32 6.12 5.46
CA ASP A 326 -28.41 6.33 6.42
C ASP A 326 -27.92 7.14 7.63
N VAL A 327 -28.53 8.32 7.82
CA VAL A 327 -28.27 9.22 8.94
C VAL A 327 -29.51 9.38 9.85
N SER A 328 -30.45 8.43 9.77
CA SER A 328 -31.72 8.47 10.51
C SER A 328 -31.58 8.34 12.02
N HIS A 329 -30.40 7.97 12.52
CA HIS A 329 -30.09 7.88 13.96
C HIS A 329 -29.59 9.21 14.56
N LEU A 330 -29.21 10.20 13.74
CA LEU A 330 -28.71 11.49 14.23
C LEU A 330 -29.85 12.35 14.80
N GLN A 331 -29.58 13.07 15.88
CA GLN A 331 -30.52 14.01 16.50
C GLN A 331 -30.54 15.36 15.75
N PHE A 332 -31.41 16.29 16.16
CA PHE A 332 -31.37 17.64 15.62
C PHE A 332 -30.03 18.32 15.95
N GLY A 333 -29.49 19.08 14.99
CA GLY A 333 -28.16 19.66 15.12
C GLY A 333 -27.51 19.97 13.78
N VAL A 334 -26.31 20.54 13.84
CA VAL A 334 -25.46 20.80 12.68
C VAL A 334 -24.23 19.90 12.80
N TYR A 335 -23.96 19.17 11.73
CA TYR A 335 -22.92 18.14 11.67
C TYR A 335 -21.98 18.44 10.50
N ASN A 336 -20.71 18.12 10.68
CA ASN A 336 -19.74 18.03 9.59
C ASN A 336 -19.77 16.61 9.02
N PHE A 337 -20.37 16.43 7.85
CA PHE A 337 -20.41 15.14 7.14
C PHE A 337 -19.23 15.08 6.18
N THR A 338 -18.35 14.10 6.35
CA THR A 338 -17.20 13.88 5.46
C THR A 338 -17.28 12.49 4.86
N ILE A 339 -17.15 12.37 3.54
CA ILE A 339 -16.98 11.08 2.84
C ILE A 339 -15.58 11.02 2.22
N VAL A 340 -14.94 9.86 2.35
CA VAL A 340 -13.66 9.53 1.72
C VAL A 340 -13.90 8.32 0.83
N LEU A 341 -13.60 8.42 -0.47
CA LEU A 341 -13.66 7.31 -1.41
C LEU A 341 -12.25 6.88 -1.79
N PHE A 342 -12.05 5.58 -1.93
CA PHE A 342 -10.83 4.92 -2.40
C PHE A 342 -11.13 4.08 -3.63
N ASP A 343 -10.21 4.04 -4.58
CA ASP A 343 -10.18 3.08 -5.69
C ASP A 343 -9.30 1.85 -5.37
N MET A 344 -9.18 0.90 -6.29
CA MET A 344 -8.34 -0.30 -6.13
C MET A 344 -6.85 0.02 -6.25
N ASN A 345 -6.50 1.14 -6.89
CA ASN A 345 -5.14 1.66 -7.02
C ASN A 345 -4.69 2.44 -5.78
N ASN A 346 -5.56 2.57 -4.77
CA ASN A 346 -5.39 3.32 -3.53
C ASN A 346 -5.28 4.84 -3.71
N ASN A 347 -5.76 5.38 -4.83
CA ASN A 347 -6.07 6.81 -4.95
C ASN A 347 -7.34 7.13 -4.16
N TYR A 348 -7.48 8.38 -3.70
CA TYR A 348 -8.62 8.76 -2.89
C TYR A 348 -9.07 10.21 -3.12
N VAL A 349 -10.34 10.46 -2.80
CA VAL A 349 -10.93 11.80 -2.74
C VAL A 349 -11.70 11.94 -1.44
N MET A 350 -11.64 13.14 -0.85
CA MET A 350 -12.36 13.49 0.37
C MET A 350 -13.26 14.69 0.11
N LYS A 351 -14.51 14.62 0.60
CA LYS A 351 -15.46 15.73 0.52
C LYS A 351 -16.19 15.91 1.84
N SER A 352 -16.18 17.14 2.35
CA SER A 352 -16.96 17.54 3.53
C SER A 352 -18.11 18.47 3.15
N VAL A 353 -19.24 18.34 3.85
CA VAL A 353 -20.44 19.16 3.68
C VAL A 353 -21.17 19.32 5.02
N THR A 354 -21.86 20.45 5.18
CA THR A 354 -22.72 20.66 6.35
C THR A 354 -24.00 19.82 6.20
N LEU A 355 -24.28 19.00 7.21
CA LEU A 355 -25.52 18.26 7.39
C LEU A 355 -26.31 18.89 8.54
N THR A 356 -27.51 19.41 8.27
CA THR A 356 -28.37 20.03 9.28
C THR A 356 -29.63 19.20 9.47
N ILE A 357 -29.94 18.86 10.72
CA ILE A 357 -31.20 18.25 11.12
C ILE A 357 -31.97 19.31 11.91
N LEU A 358 -33.05 19.80 11.30
CA LEU A 358 -33.88 20.86 11.85
C LEU A 358 -34.84 20.31 12.90
N GLN A 359 -34.87 20.96 14.06
CA GLN A 359 -35.90 20.74 15.07
C GLN A 359 -37.22 21.37 14.62
N ILE A 360 -38.34 20.67 14.78
CA ILE A 360 -39.66 21.24 14.57
C ILE A 360 -40.09 21.87 15.89
N SER A 361 -40.10 23.20 15.93
CA SER A 361 -40.75 23.89 17.04
C SER A 361 -42.23 23.52 17.02
N PRO A 362 -42.81 22.96 18.09
CA PRO A 362 -44.23 22.65 18.11
C PRO A 362 -44.98 23.96 17.86
N THR A 363 -45.70 24.03 16.74
CA THR A 363 -46.59 25.16 16.49
C THR A 363 -47.61 25.10 17.61
N THR A 364 -47.44 25.92 18.64
CA THR A 364 -48.51 26.19 19.59
C THR A 364 -49.58 26.89 18.78
N SER A 365 -50.47 26.08 18.18
CA SER A 365 -51.81 26.50 17.84
C SER A 365 -52.37 27.00 19.16
N THR A 366 -52.24 28.30 19.37
CA THR A 366 -53.10 29.00 20.29
C THR A 366 -54.48 28.72 19.72
N THR A 367 -55.15 27.71 20.27
CA THR A 367 -56.60 27.65 20.22
C THR A 367 -57.01 28.96 20.83
N GLY A 368 -57.24 29.94 19.95
CA GLY A 368 -57.83 31.19 20.29
C GLY A 368 -59.13 30.81 20.98
N THR A 369 -59.10 30.86 22.30
CA THR A 369 -60.16 31.55 23.00
C THR A 369 -60.16 32.94 22.39
N GLY A 370 -60.82 33.07 21.23
CA GLY A 370 -61.24 34.36 20.72
C GLY A 370 -61.87 35.09 21.89
N PRO A 371 -61.69 36.41 21.99
CA PRO A 371 -62.25 37.19 23.09
C PRO A 371 -63.67 36.68 23.31
N LEU A 372 -63.94 36.17 24.53
CA LEU A 372 -65.28 35.71 24.90
C LEU A 372 -66.25 36.75 24.34
N ASP A 373 -67.06 36.32 23.38
CA ASP A 373 -67.94 37.21 22.66
C ASP A 373 -68.68 38.05 23.70
N SER A 374 -68.47 39.37 23.67
CA SER A 374 -69.04 40.30 24.64
C SER A 374 -70.56 40.16 24.77
N THR A 375 -71.20 39.53 23.77
CA THR A 375 -72.60 39.12 23.78
C THR A 375 -72.95 38.14 24.92
N ILE A 376 -72.06 37.23 25.31
CA ILE A 376 -72.27 36.33 26.47
C ILE A 376 -72.20 37.09 27.80
N LEU A 377 -71.39 38.15 27.89
CA LEU A 377 -71.32 39.02 29.06
C LEU A 377 -72.60 39.88 29.22
N TYR A 378 -73.21 40.33 28.11
CA TYR A 378 -74.49 41.04 28.12
C TYR A 378 -75.68 40.17 28.52
N ILE A 379 -75.67 38.86 28.23
CA ILE A 379 -76.75 37.95 28.65
C ILE A 379 -76.74 37.74 30.17
N LEU A 380 -75.56 37.71 30.82
CA LEU A 380 -75.46 37.62 32.27
C LEU A 380 -75.77 38.95 32.99
N ALA A 381 -75.39 40.09 32.40
CA ALA A 381 -75.75 41.41 32.95
C ALA A 381 -77.23 41.77 32.74
N GLY A 382 -77.84 41.39 31.60
CA GLY A 382 -79.25 41.65 31.29
C GLY A 382 -80.23 40.77 32.06
N GLY A 383 -79.88 39.50 32.31
CA GLY A 383 -80.71 38.57 33.10
C GLY A 383 -80.89 39.01 34.55
N GLY A 384 -79.84 39.55 35.18
CA GLY A 384 -79.91 40.04 36.57
C GLY A 384 -80.85 41.24 36.76
N VAL A 385 -80.85 42.18 35.80
CA VAL A 385 -81.70 43.39 35.87
C VAL A 385 -83.19 43.03 35.69
N LEU A 386 -83.51 42.07 34.82
CA LEU A 386 -84.89 41.64 34.58
C LEU A 386 -85.49 40.91 35.81
N VAL A 387 -84.70 40.08 36.50
CA VAL A 387 -85.15 39.39 37.72
C VAL A 387 -85.39 40.38 38.87
N ILE A 388 -84.54 41.39 39.01
CA ILE A 388 -84.73 42.46 40.02
C ILE A 388 -85.98 43.29 39.71
N LEU A 389 -86.22 43.65 38.44
CA LEU A 389 -87.43 44.38 38.03
C LEU A 389 -88.72 43.59 38.29
N ILE A 390 -88.72 42.28 38.00
CA ILE A 390 -89.88 41.42 38.29
C ILE A 390 -90.11 41.32 39.81
N ALA A 391 -89.06 41.17 40.61
CA ALA A 391 -89.18 41.14 42.07
C ALA A 391 -89.75 42.45 42.64
N VAL A 392 -89.30 43.61 42.14
CA VAL A 392 -89.81 44.92 42.54
C VAL A 392 -91.29 45.09 42.15
N ILE A 393 -91.69 44.70 40.94
CA ILE A 393 -93.10 44.76 40.50
C ILE A 393 -93.99 43.85 41.36
N VAL A 394 -93.54 42.64 41.70
CA VAL A 394 -94.29 41.72 42.57
C VAL A 394 -94.43 42.27 44.00
N ILE A 395 -93.42 42.96 44.52
CA ILE A 395 -93.48 43.60 45.85
C ILE A 395 -94.43 44.81 45.83
N ILE A 396 -94.41 45.63 44.77
CA ILE A 396 -95.28 46.81 44.65
C ILE A 396 -96.76 46.40 44.49
N LYS A 397 -97.07 45.27 43.82
CA LYS A 397 -98.46 44.79 43.65
C LYS A 397 -99.07 44.12 44.89
N ARG A 398 -98.30 43.92 45.97
CA ARG A 398 -98.73 43.27 47.23
C ARG A 398 -98.91 44.24 48.40
N ARG A 399 -98.85 45.55 48.16
CA ARG A 399 -99.30 46.60 49.09
C ARG A 399 -100.45 47.34 48.43
#